data_AF-A0A9X2WIT3-F1
#
_entry.id   AF-A0A9X2WIT3-F1
#
_cell.length_a   1.000
_cell.length_b   1.000
_cell.length_c   1.000
_cell.angle_alpha   90.00
_cell.angle_beta   90.00
_cell.angle_gamma   90.00
#
_symmetry.space_group_name_H-M   'P 1'
#
loop_
_entity.id
_entity.type
_entity.pdbx_description
1 polymer ?
#
loop_
_entity_poly.entity_id
_entity_poly.type
_entity_poly.pdbx_seq_one_letter_code
_entity_poly.pdbx_strand_id
1 'polypeptide(L)'
;MNFEEKLKKKTGGRAFFYSFQNVPWATRYEGLREAGFINSDILTLSEVKFKDAEKLLIDVLSTDLCYENEVMSKLSARELAKEFMAFQDKQARFFTNSNVPYSNGENAWSFTPITGATIDTGLMVKVGKQLDSMLWVADID
;
A
#
# COMPACT_ATOMS: atom_id res chain seq x y z
N MET A 1 -4.14 4.14 -20.68
CA MET A 1 -3.39 4.62 -19.51
C MET A 1 -3.09 3.42 -18.64
N ASN A 2 -1.80 3.12 -18.44
CA ASN A 2 -1.38 1.99 -17.61
C ASN A 2 -1.62 2.31 -16.11
N PHE A 3 -1.52 1.30 -15.24
CA PHE A 3 -1.81 1.45 -13.81
C PHE A 3 -0.96 2.55 -13.13
N GLU A 4 0.33 2.61 -13.46
CA GLU A 4 1.25 3.60 -12.89
C GLU A 4 0.91 5.03 -13.31
N GLU A 5 0.48 5.25 -14.56
CA GLU A 5 0.03 6.56 -15.05
C GLU A 5 -1.25 7.02 -14.32
N LYS A 6 -2.15 6.09 -13.97
CA LYS A 6 -3.32 6.40 -13.13
C LYS A 6 -2.89 6.77 -11.71
N LEU A 7 -1.94 6.02 -11.14
CA LEU A 7 -1.43 6.27 -9.78
C LEU A 7 -0.79 7.66 -9.65
N LYS A 8 -0.05 8.11 -10.67
CA LYS A 8 0.57 9.45 -10.74
C LYS A 8 -0.42 10.62 -10.68
N LYS A 9 -1.73 10.38 -10.77
CA LYS A 9 -2.75 11.42 -10.63
C LYS A 9 -3.02 11.82 -9.18
N LYS A 10 -2.57 11.05 -8.19
CA LYS A 10 -2.66 11.41 -6.78
C LYS A 10 -1.80 12.65 -6.51
N THR A 11 -2.39 13.71 -5.97
CA THR A 11 -1.74 15.01 -5.82
C THR A 11 -1.08 15.25 -4.46
N GLY A 12 -1.25 14.34 -3.48
CA GLY A 12 -0.66 14.45 -2.14
C GLY A 12 -0.27 13.09 -1.56
N GLY A 13 0.81 13.06 -0.79
CA GLY A 13 1.56 11.86 -0.44
C GLY A 13 2.22 11.20 -1.66
N ARG A 14 3.37 10.56 -1.46
CA ARG A 14 4.02 9.76 -2.53
C ARG A 14 3.42 8.36 -2.53
N ALA A 15 2.66 8.03 -3.57
CA ALA A 15 2.22 6.66 -3.83
C ALA A 15 3.18 5.93 -4.77
N PHE A 16 3.50 4.69 -4.45
CA PHE A 16 4.38 3.85 -5.26
C PHE A 16 3.84 2.43 -5.34
N PHE A 17 4.01 1.84 -6.51
CA PHE A 17 3.65 0.47 -6.83
C PHE A 17 4.89 -0.28 -7.28
N TYR A 18 5.09 -1.47 -6.74
CA TYR A 18 6.13 -2.38 -7.18
C TYR A 18 5.51 -3.76 -7.42
N SER A 19 5.75 -4.30 -8.62
CA SER A 19 5.50 -5.70 -8.92
C SER A 19 6.83 -6.46 -8.88
N PHE A 20 6.88 -7.55 -8.12
CA PHE A 20 8.03 -8.45 -8.02
C PHE A 20 7.81 -9.74 -8.82
N GLN A 21 6.78 -9.78 -9.65
CA GLN A 21 6.56 -10.89 -10.58
C GLN A 21 7.78 -11.04 -11.49
N ASN A 22 8.36 -12.24 -11.50
CA ASN A 22 9.59 -12.58 -12.23
C ASN A 22 10.86 -11.83 -11.79
N VAL A 23 10.85 -11.13 -10.64
CA VAL A 23 12.05 -10.49 -10.07
C VAL A 23 12.78 -11.50 -9.17
N PRO A 24 14.10 -11.74 -9.36
CA PRO A 24 14.90 -12.57 -8.48
C PRO A 24 14.83 -12.11 -7.02
N TRP A 25 14.93 -13.05 -6.08
CA TRP A 25 14.77 -12.75 -4.65
C TRP A 25 15.70 -11.66 -4.12
N ALA A 26 16.99 -11.69 -4.52
CA ALA A 26 17.98 -10.70 -4.09
C ALA A 26 17.59 -9.26 -4.47
N THR A 27 17.01 -9.08 -5.65
CA THR A 27 16.56 -7.77 -6.18
C THR A 27 15.24 -7.28 -5.56
N ARG A 28 14.46 -8.15 -4.86
CA ARG A 28 13.22 -7.70 -4.19
C ARG A 28 13.52 -6.82 -2.97
N TYR A 29 14.57 -7.15 -2.23
CA TYR A 29 15.03 -6.32 -1.11
C TYR A 29 15.61 -4.99 -1.57
N GLU A 30 16.20 -4.93 -2.76
CA GLU A 30 16.64 -3.66 -3.35
C GLU A 30 15.44 -2.77 -3.67
N GLY A 31 14.39 -3.29 -4.30
CA GLY A 31 13.16 -2.52 -4.54
C GLY A 31 12.48 -2.02 -3.26
N LEU A 32 12.49 -2.83 -2.19
CA LEU A 32 12.04 -2.39 -0.86
C LEU A 32 12.92 -1.27 -0.29
N ARG A 33 14.26 -1.38 -0.42
CA ARG A 33 15.18 -0.32 0.05
C ARG A 33 15.03 0.97 -0.75
N GLU A 34 14.84 0.90 -2.06
CA GLU A 34 14.55 2.06 -2.92
C GLU A 34 13.23 2.75 -2.53
N ALA A 35 12.24 1.95 -2.13
CA ALA A 35 10.97 2.42 -1.58
C ALA A 35 11.08 2.93 -0.12
N GLY A 36 12.27 2.88 0.48
CA GLY A 36 12.56 3.41 1.81
C GLY A 36 12.23 2.45 2.95
N PHE A 37 11.87 1.19 2.71
CA PHE A 37 11.57 0.22 3.76
C PHE A 37 12.79 -0.12 4.60
N ILE A 38 12.60 -0.16 5.91
CA ILE A 38 13.61 -0.61 6.87
C ILE A 38 13.34 -2.10 7.14
N ASN A 39 14.24 -2.97 6.69
CA ASN A 39 14.02 -4.42 6.56
C ASN A 39 13.50 -5.15 7.82
N SER A 40 13.69 -4.60 9.03
CA SER A 40 13.24 -5.21 10.29
C SER A 40 11.72 -5.17 10.47
N ASP A 41 11.04 -4.18 9.89
CA ASP A 41 9.66 -3.84 10.29
C ASP A 41 8.60 -4.48 9.40
N ILE A 42 9.00 -5.11 8.28
CA ILE A 42 8.10 -5.98 7.49
C ILE A 42 7.54 -7.14 8.34
N LEU A 43 8.23 -7.51 9.43
CA LEU A 43 7.79 -8.55 10.37
C LEU A 43 6.63 -8.10 11.28
N THR A 44 6.33 -6.80 11.37
CA THR A 44 5.25 -6.27 12.22
C THR A 44 3.94 -6.08 11.46
N LEU A 45 3.94 -6.35 10.14
CA LEU A 45 2.75 -6.23 9.32
C LEU A 45 1.66 -7.21 9.74
N SER A 46 0.43 -6.68 9.87
CA SER A 46 -0.76 -7.47 10.14
C SER A 46 -1.38 -7.97 8.84
N GLU A 47 -1.79 -9.23 8.82
CA GLU A 47 -2.54 -9.78 7.70
C GLU A 47 -3.99 -9.27 7.73
N VAL A 48 -4.50 -8.88 6.57
CA VAL A 48 -5.86 -8.38 6.38
C VAL A 48 -6.61 -9.18 5.31
N LYS A 49 -7.94 -9.21 5.43
CA LYS A 49 -8.80 -9.88 4.43
C LYS A 49 -8.88 -9.04 3.16
N PHE A 50 -9.20 -9.69 2.04
CA PHE A 50 -9.35 -9.02 0.74
C PHE A 50 -10.21 -7.75 0.76
N LYS A 51 -11.38 -7.79 1.43
CA LYS A 51 -12.28 -6.64 1.51
C LYS A 51 -11.70 -5.48 2.33
N ASP A 52 -10.98 -5.80 3.40
CA ASP A 52 -10.33 -4.83 4.27
C ASP A 52 -9.12 -4.19 3.56
N ALA A 53 -8.37 -5.00 2.82
CA ALA A 53 -7.32 -4.57 1.91
C ALA A 53 -7.83 -3.61 0.82
N GLU A 54 -8.90 -3.96 0.10
CA GLU A 54 -9.49 -3.08 -0.91
C GLU A 54 -9.95 -1.75 -0.29
N LYS A 55 -10.60 -1.81 0.88
CA LYS A 55 -11.03 -0.61 1.61
C LYS A 55 -9.84 0.27 1.99
N LEU A 56 -8.78 -0.30 2.57
CA LEU A 56 -7.56 0.42 2.91
C LEU A 56 -7.02 1.18 1.69
N LEU A 57 -6.89 0.51 0.54
CA LEU A 57 -6.39 1.14 -0.68
C LEU A 57 -7.27 2.31 -1.14
N ILE A 58 -8.59 2.17 -1.06
CA ILE A 58 -9.50 3.27 -1.41
C ILE A 58 -9.20 4.48 -0.54
N ASP A 59 -9.08 4.27 0.76
CA ASP A 59 -8.91 5.36 1.72
C ASP A 59 -7.56 6.07 1.50
N VAL A 60 -6.43 5.33 1.51
CA VAL A 60 -5.07 5.91 1.36
C VAL A 60 -4.80 6.54 -0.02
N LEU A 61 -5.52 6.10 -1.05
CA LEU A 61 -5.43 6.72 -2.38
C LEU A 61 -6.27 8.00 -2.43
N SER A 62 -7.45 8.01 -1.79
CA SER A 62 -8.39 9.12 -1.89
C SER A 62 -8.00 10.35 -1.07
N THR A 63 -7.36 10.15 0.08
CA THR A 63 -6.95 11.25 0.96
C THR A 63 -5.44 11.31 1.16
N ASP A 64 -4.94 12.45 1.64
CA ASP A 64 -3.64 12.48 2.32
C ASP A 64 -3.71 11.66 3.64
N LEU A 65 -2.54 11.36 4.21
CA LEU A 65 -2.46 10.53 5.41
C LEU A 65 -2.66 11.35 6.70
N CYS A 66 -2.31 12.64 6.73
CA CYS A 66 -2.32 13.43 7.97
C CYS A 66 -3.64 14.16 8.24
N TYR A 67 -4.27 14.70 7.21
CA TYR A 67 -5.34 15.69 7.32
C TYR A 67 -6.64 15.27 6.65
N GLU A 68 -6.65 14.09 6.03
CA GLU A 68 -7.78 13.53 5.28
C GLU A 68 -8.25 14.42 4.12
N ASN A 69 -7.39 15.31 3.61
CA ASN A 69 -7.77 16.13 2.46
C ASN A 69 -7.89 15.24 1.21
N GLU A 70 -8.91 15.49 0.39
CA GLU A 70 -9.05 14.77 -0.86
C GLU A 70 -7.90 15.10 -1.82
N VAL A 71 -7.18 14.06 -2.25
CA VAL A 71 -6.06 14.13 -3.20
C VAL A 71 -6.29 13.25 -4.42
N MET A 72 -7.35 12.43 -4.38
CA MET A 72 -7.93 11.72 -5.50
C MET A 72 -9.41 11.47 -5.21
N SER A 73 -10.28 11.64 -6.22
CA SER A 73 -11.70 11.32 -6.01
C SER A 73 -11.89 9.87 -5.54
N LYS A 74 -12.82 9.65 -4.62
CA LYS A 74 -13.13 8.31 -4.08
C LYS A 74 -13.54 7.31 -5.17
N LEU A 75 -14.11 7.80 -6.28
CA LEU A 75 -14.43 6.97 -7.44
C LEU A 75 -13.15 6.47 -8.13
N SER A 76 -12.23 7.38 -8.46
CA SER A 76 -10.95 7.02 -9.09
C SER A 76 -10.09 6.13 -8.18
N ALA A 77 -10.06 6.42 -6.88
CA ALA A 77 -9.37 5.58 -5.90
C ALA A 77 -9.94 4.16 -5.86
N ARG A 78 -11.27 4.01 -5.92
CA ARG A 78 -11.95 2.71 -6.01
C ARG A 78 -11.64 1.95 -7.28
N GLU A 79 -11.62 2.63 -8.43
CA GLU A 79 -11.25 2.00 -9.69
C GLU A 79 -9.81 1.47 -9.65
N LEU A 80 -8.88 2.29 -9.16
CA LEU A 80 -7.48 1.90 -8.98
C LEU A 80 -7.29 0.76 -7.99
N ALA A 81 -7.94 0.82 -6.83
CA ALA A 81 -7.88 -0.24 -5.83
C ALA A 81 -8.37 -1.56 -6.43
N LYS A 82 -9.51 -1.56 -7.12
CA LYS A 82 -10.05 -2.76 -7.78
C LYS A 82 -9.12 -3.31 -8.85
N GLU A 83 -8.51 -2.43 -9.65
CA GLU A 83 -7.53 -2.81 -10.67
C GLU A 83 -6.30 -3.48 -10.03
N PHE A 84 -5.75 -2.90 -8.96
CA PHE A 84 -4.65 -3.50 -8.20
C PHE A 84 -5.04 -4.87 -7.63
N MET A 85 -6.20 -4.98 -6.98
CA MET A 85 -6.65 -6.23 -6.36
C MET A 85 -6.91 -7.33 -7.40
N ALA A 86 -7.37 -6.97 -8.60
CA ALA A 86 -7.61 -7.91 -9.69
C ALA A 86 -6.33 -8.49 -10.31
N PHE A 87 -5.17 -7.82 -10.15
CA PHE A 87 -3.88 -8.35 -10.62
C PHE A 87 -3.30 -9.46 -9.73
N GLN A 88 -3.84 -9.64 -8.53
CA GLN A 88 -3.24 -10.52 -7.54
C GLN A 88 -3.62 -11.99 -7.77
N ASP A 89 -2.69 -12.89 -7.44
CA ASP A 89 -2.95 -14.32 -7.48
C ASP A 89 -4.11 -14.72 -6.53
N LYS A 90 -4.82 -15.80 -6.84
CA LYS A 90 -5.92 -16.28 -5.99
C LYS A 90 -5.48 -16.72 -4.59
N GLN A 91 -4.21 -17.08 -4.43
CA GLN A 91 -3.59 -17.45 -3.15
C GLN A 91 -2.90 -16.26 -2.48
N ALA A 92 -3.08 -15.04 -3.00
CA ALA A 92 -2.51 -13.84 -2.42
C ALA A 92 -3.00 -13.60 -1.00
N ARG A 93 -2.08 -13.19 -0.15
CA ARG A 93 -2.29 -12.75 1.23
C ARG A 93 -1.84 -11.31 1.36
N PHE A 94 -2.61 -10.50 2.07
CA PHE A 94 -2.47 -9.05 2.12
C PHE A 94 -2.00 -8.62 3.49
N PHE A 95 -1.03 -7.71 3.54
CA PHE A 95 -0.37 -7.29 4.76
C PHE A 95 -0.27 -5.76 4.80
N THR A 96 -0.46 -5.18 5.97
CA THR A 96 -0.40 -3.72 6.19
C THR A 96 0.12 -3.40 7.59
N ASN A 97 0.64 -2.18 7.79
CA ASN A 97 0.96 -1.61 9.10
C ASN A 97 -0.23 -0.82 9.70
N SER A 98 -1.38 -0.80 9.03
CA SER A 98 -2.62 -0.17 9.49
C SER A 98 -3.52 -1.15 10.25
N ASN A 99 -4.33 -0.62 11.17
CA ASN A 99 -5.34 -1.38 11.90
C ASN A 99 -6.65 -1.46 11.09
N VAL A 100 -6.75 -2.39 10.15
CA VAL A 100 -7.97 -2.58 9.32
C VAL A 100 -8.60 -3.95 9.59
N PRO A 101 -9.93 -4.06 9.79
CA PRO A 101 -10.94 -2.99 9.78
C PRO A 101 -10.78 -2.01 10.93
N TYR A 102 -10.94 -0.72 10.62
CA TYR A 102 -10.82 0.36 11.61
C TYR A 102 -11.83 0.18 12.74
N SER A 103 -11.36 0.28 13.98
CA SER A 103 -12.24 0.53 15.12
C SER A 103 -12.70 2.00 15.14
N ASN A 104 -13.64 2.36 16.01
CA ASN A 104 -14.18 3.72 16.06
C ASN A 104 -13.07 4.74 16.30
N GLY A 105 -12.87 5.65 15.35
CA GLY A 105 -11.87 6.72 15.42
C GLY A 105 -10.47 6.32 14.89
N GLU A 106 -10.28 5.09 14.40
CA GLU A 106 -9.07 4.71 13.69
C GLU A 106 -9.17 5.06 12.19
N ASN A 107 -8.01 5.37 11.60
CA ASN A 107 -7.85 5.74 10.21
C ASN A 107 -6.97 4.75 9.45
N ALA A 108 -6.87 4.96 8.13
CA ALA A 108 -6.09 4.15 7.20
C ALA A 108 -4.57 4.12 7.44
N TRP A 109 -4.07 4.95 8.35
CA TRP A 109 -2.66 5.29 8.48
C TRP A 109 -2.15 5.04 9.89
N SER A 110 -0.86 4.79 10.02
CA SER A 110 -0.19 4.45 11.28
C SER A 110 0.97 5.42 11.54
N PHE A 111 1.09 5.93 12.77
CA PHE A 111 2.30 6.62 13.25
C PHE A 111 3.47 5.64 13.51
N THR A 112 3.33 4.38 13.10
CA THR A 112 4.43 3.40 13.04
C THR A 112 4.79 3.20 11.56
N PRO A 113 5.46 4.18 10.93
CA PRO A 113 5.92 4.02 9.56
C PRO A 113 6.92 2.86 9.50
N ILE A 114 6.88 2.11 8.41
CA ILE A 114 7.86 1.04 8.15
C ILE A 114 8.83 1.40 7.02
N THR A 115 8.69 2.63 6.51
CA THR A 115 9.62 3.31 5.62
C THR A 115 10.30 4.48 6.34
N GLY A 116 11.21 5.19 5.67
CA GLY A 116 11.82 6.42 6.19
C GLY A 116 10.90 7.66 6.23
N ALA A 117 9.58 7.48 6.05
CA ALA A 117 8.60 8.57 6.04
C ALA A 117 8.08 8.92 7.44
N THR A 118 7.45 10.09 7.59
CA THR A 118 6.82 10.50 8.86
C THR A 118 5.59 9.63 9.16
N ILE A 119 4.78 9.39 8.14
CA ILE A 119 3.61 8.49 8.18
C ILE A 119 3.60 7.69 6.88
N ASP A 120 3.33 6.40 6.96
CA ASP A 120 3.12 5.58 5.78
C ASP A 120 2.10 4.47 6.04
N THR A 121 1.53 3.98 4.95
CA THR A 121 0.63 2.84 4.97
C THR A 121 0.40 2.31 3.56
N GLY A 122 -0.05 1.07 3.48
CA GLY A 122 -0.42 0.46 2.21
C GLY A 122 -0.61 -1.03 2.32
N LEU A 123 -0.53 -1.69 1.17
CA LEU A 123 -0.60 -3.13 1.06
C LEU A 123 0.69 -3.71 0.53
N MET A 124 1.13 -4.74 1.23
CA MET A 124 2.11 -5.70 0.77
C MET A 124 1.41 -7.02 0.46
N VAL A 125 1.70 -7.61 -0.69
CA VAL A 125 1.06 -8.84 -1.15
C VAL A 125 2.07 -9.97 -1.19
N LYS A 126 1.71 -11.10 -0.59
CA LYS A 126 2.52 -12.33 -0.64
C LYS A 126 1.76 -13.47 -1.30
N VAL A 127 2.45 -14.28 -2.09
CA VAL A 127 1.97 -15.56 -2.61
C VAL A 127 2.83 -16.67 -2.01
N GLY A 128 2.23 -17.53 -1.20
CA GLY A 128 2.97 -18.46 -0.35
C GLY A 128 3.88 -17.73 0.65
N LYS A 129 5.19 -17.92 0.52
CA LYS A 129 6.22 -17.23 1.35
C LYS A 129 6.90 -16.07 0.63
N GLN A 130 6.52 -15.79 -0.61
CA GLN A 130 7.20 -14.84 -1.46
C GLN A 130 6.47 -13.50 -1.50
N LEU A 131 7.24 -12.41 -1.43
CA LEU A 131 6.73 -11.07 -1.74
C LEU A 131 6.42 -10.99 -3.24
N ASP A 132 5.18 -10.70 -3.58
CA ASP A 132 4.69 -10.66 -4.97
C ASP A 132 4.54 -9.23 -5.48
N SER A 133 3.89 -8.36 -4.71
CA SER A 133 3.70 -6.96 -5.08
C SER A 133 3.49 -6.08 -3.86
N MET A 134 3.51 -4.76 -4.06
CA MET A 134 3.08 -3.78 -3.07
C MET A 134 2.49 -2.55 -3.72
N LEU A 135 1.56 -1.91 -3.00
CA LEU A 135 1.08 -0.57 -3.26
C LEU A 135 1.12 0.18 -1.93
N TRP A 136 1.95 1.22 -1.86
CA TRP A 136 2.22 1.94 -0.62
C TRP A 136 2.10 3.44 -0.82
N VAL A 137 1.71 4.14 0.23
CA VAL A 137 1.62 5.59 0.29
C VAL A 137 2.47 6.06 1.46
N ALA A 138 3.36 7.00 1.20
CA ALA A 138 4.22 7.60 2.21
C ALA A 138 4.03 9.12 2.21
N ASP A 139 4.07 9.70 3.40
CA ASP A 139 4.02 11.14 3.62
C ASP A 139 5.18 11.59 4.53
N ILE A 140 5.83 12.68 4.15
CA ILE A 140 7.07 13.18 4.78
C ILE A 140 6.90 14.57 5.39
N ASP A 141 5.67 15.07 5.49
CA ASP A 141 5.34 16.36 6.14
C ASP A 141 6.19 16.62 7.40
#